data_AF-A0A1H9X5T4-F1
#
_entry.id   AF-A0A1H9X5T4-F1
#
_cell.length_a   1.000
_cell.length_b   1.000
_cell.length_c   1.000
_cell.angle_alpha   90.00
_cell.angle_beta   90.00
_cell.angle_gamma   90.00
#
_symmetry.space_group_name_H-M   'P 1'
#
loop_
_entity.id
_entity.type
_entity.pdbx_description
1 polymer ?
#
loop_
_entity_poly.entity_id
_entity_poly.type
_entity_poly.pdbx_seq_one_letter_code
_entity_poly.pdbx_strand_id
1 'polypeptide(L)'
;MPWDKDDYPSSLKNLDTPIRNKAIEIANAMIDEGYKEGRAIPIATEQAKEWYDNASEKERKEMKNISDEDLKERDDEDDQSDSRPELMEKGEHVYPHDDGWAVQAEDAKQPTQVFDDKQEAIERATEIAKKKETHLVVHKADGSVQKKQSYDEV
;
A
#
# COMPACT_ATOMS: atom_id res chain seq x y z
N MET A 1 8.65 15.69 2.36
CA MET A 1 9.31 15.58 1.03
C MET A 1 9.74 14.12 0.90
N PRO A 2 9.76 13.51 -0.29
CA PRO A 2 10.27 12.16 -0.44
C PRO A 2 11.74 12.12 -0.03
N TRP A 3 12.13 11.08 0.73
CA TRP A 3 13.50 10.84 1.14
C TRP A 3 14.31 10.20 0.00
N ASP A 4 15.62 10.38 0.03
CA ASP A 4 16.57 9.78 -0.91
C ASP A 4 17.81 9.22 -0.18
N LYS A 5 18.86 8.77 -0.88
CA LYS A 5 20.03 8.18 -0.19
C LYS A 5 20.91 9.17 0.54
N ASP A 6 20.72 10.47 0.36
CA ASP A 6 21.49 11.53 1.01
C ASP A 6 20.65 12.32 2.05
N ASP A 7 19.34 12.45 1.83
CA ASP A 7 18.36 13.07 2.75
C ASP A 7 17.30 12.06 3.22
N TYR A 8 17.59 11.38 4.33
CA TYR A 8 16.72 10.38 4.97
C TYR A 8 16.75 10.49 6.51
N PRO A 9 15.71 10.03 7.22
CA PRO A 9 15.61 10.17 8.68
C PRO A 9 16.70 9.38 9.42
N SER A 10 17.21 9.97 10.51
CA SER A 10 18.37 9.44 11.25
C SER A 10 18.20 8.00 11.79
N SER A 11 16.97 7.51 11.91
CA SER A 11 16.64 6.12 12.24
C SER A 11 17.16 5.11 11.21
N LEU A 12 17.22 5.47 9.92
CA LEU A 12 17.64 4.57 8.84
C LEU A 12 19.17 4.52 8.64
N LYS A 13 19.92 5.41 9.30
CA LYS A 13 21.37 5.60 9.10
C LYS A 13 22.23 4.37 9.40
N ASN A 14 21.77 3.53 10.32
CA ASN A 14 22.49 2.34 10.77
C ASN A 14 22.04 1.06 10.04
N LEU A 15 21.18 1.17 9.02
CA LEU A 15 20.72 0.02 8.23
C LEU A 15 21.65 -0.27 7.05
N ASP A 16 21.71 -1.53 6.65
CA ASP A 16 22.36 -1.96 5.41
C ASP A 16 21.76 -1.25 4.20
N THR A 17 22.59 -0.90 3.21
CA THR A 17 22.16 -0.05 2.07
C THR A 17 20.93 -0.58 1.33
N PRO A 18 20.79 -1.88 1.00
CA PRO A 18 19.56 -2.40 0.38
C PRO A 18 18.32 -2.21 1.26
N ILE A 19 18.45 -2.44 2.57
CA ILE A 19 17.37 -2.30 3.55
C ILE A 19 16.98 -0.82 3.70
N ARG A 20 17.96 0.08 3.79
CA ARG A 20 17.71 1.53 3.84
C ARG A 20 16.98 2.00 2.59
N ASN A 21 17.45 1.61 1.41
CA ASN A 21 16.84 2.02 0.15
C ASN A 21 15.40 1.49 0.03
N LYS A 22 15.15 0.21 0.39
CA LYS A 22 13.79 -0.36 0.40
C LYS A 22 12.90 0.30 1.47
N ALA A 23 13.45 0.68 2.62
CA ALA A 23 12.72 1.42 3.64
C ALA A 23 12.38 2.85 3.20
N ILE A 24 13.25 3.51 2.43
CA ILE A 24 12.99 4.82 1.83
C ILE A 24 11.91 4.70 0.76
N GLU A 25 12.02 3.73 -0.16
CA GLU A 25 11.01 3.43 -1.17
C GLU A 25 9.64 3.19 -0.51
N ILE A 26 9.55 2.22 0.41
CA ILE A 26 8.31 1.88 1.12
C ILE A 26 7.81 3.06 1.98
N ALA A 27 8.69 3.87 2.58
CA ALA A 27 8.24 4.99 3.39
C ALA A 27 7.76 6.19 2.55
N ASN A 28 8.39 6.47 1.40
CA ASN A 28 7.86 7.41 0.41
C ASN A 28 6.51 6.89 -0.10
N ALA A 29 6.42 5.60 -0.40
CA ALA A 29 5.21 4.82 -0.67
C ALA A 29 4.26 4.62 0.53
N MET A 30 4.56 5.20 1.70
CA MET A 30 3.62 5.34 2.82
C MET A 30 3.25 6.82 3.04
N ILE A 31 4.10 7.77 2.68
CA ILE A 31 3.87 9.21 2.83
C ILE A 31 3.12 9.82 1.63
N ASP A 32 3.22 9.23 0.44
CA ASP A 32 2.70 9.78 -0.85
C ASP A 32 1.21 10.16 -0.81
N GLU A 33 0.40 9.47 -0.04
CA GLU A 33 -0.92 10.00 0.35
C GLU A 33 -1.19 9.75 1.83
N GLY A 34 -0.15 9.83 2.65
CA GLY A 34 -0.36 10.45 3.95
C GLY A 34 -0.35 9.58 5.19
N TYR A 35 0.28 8.40 5.23
CA TYR A 35 0.77 7.94 6.54
C TYR A 35 1.73 8.99 7.10
N LYS A 36 1.55 9.33 8.36
CA LYS A 36 2.48 10.22 9.08
C LYS A 36 3.87 9.61 9.08
N GLU A 37 4.89 10.42 8.81
CA GLU A 37 6.32 10.03 8.82
C GLU A 37 6.68 9.17 10.04
N GLY A 38 6.20 9.53 11.24
CA GLY A 38 6.43 8.77 12.48
C GLY A 38 5.78 7.38 12.56
N ARG A 39 4.79 7.05 11.73
CA ARG A 39 4.17 5.72 11.58
C ARG A 39 4.70 5.00 10.32
N ALA A 40 4.92 5.74 9.25
CA ALA A 40 5.53 5.27 8.00
C ALA A 40 6.95 4.73 8.22
N ILE A 41 7.84 5.48 8.88
CA ILE A 41 9.24 5.09 9.08
C ILE A 41 9.37 3.73 9.79
N PRO A 42 8.72 3.46 10.95
CA PRO A 42 8.82 2.16 11.60
C PRO A 42 8.29 1.01 10.74
N ILE A 43 7.11 1.18 10.13
CA ILE A 43 6.46 0.12 9.34
C ILE A 43 7.28 -0.19 8.08
N ALA A 44 7.73 0.83 7.34
CA ALA A 44 8.59 0.68 6.18
C ALA A 44 9.96 0.06 6.53
N THR A 45 10.51 0.39 7.71
CA THR A 45 11.76 -0.24 8.22
C THR A 45 11.57 -1.72 8.52
N GLU A 46 10.39 -2.13 8.99
CA GLU A 46 10.05 -3.52 9.25
C GLU A 46 9.88 -4.29 7.94
N GLN A 47 9.01 -3.81 7.04
CA GLN A 47 8.79 -4.42 5.71
C GLN A 47 10.08 -4.51 4.87
N ALA A 48 10.97 -3.52 4.95
CA ALA A 48 12.25 -3.54 4.24
C ALA A 48 13.22 -4.61 4.74
N LYS A 49 13.17 -4.98 6.03
CA LYS A 49 13.95 -6.09 6.58
C LYS A 49 13.38 -7.43 6.16
N GLU A 50 12.05 -7.59 6.26
CA GLU A 50 11.37 -8.80 5.79
C GLU A 50 11.62 -9.04 4.30
N TRP A 51 11.54 -8.00 3.47
CA TRP A 51 11.92 -8.06 2.06
C TRP A 51 13.38 -8.53 1.92
N TYR A 52 14.33 -7.92 2.63
CA TYR A 52 15.74 -8.28 2.50
C TYR A 52 16.04 -9.72 2.87
N ASP A 53 15.45 -10.26 3.94
CA ASP A 53 15.69 -11.63 4.37
C ASP A 53 15.17 -12.66 3.35
N ASN A 54 14.06 -12.36 2.65
CA ASN A 54 13.48 -13.20 1.62
C ASN A 54 14.05 -12.96 0.20
N ALA A 55 14.57 -11.76 -0.08
CA ALA A 55 15.08 -11.37 -1.39
C ALA A 55 16.34 -12.15 -1.80
N SER A 56 16.45 -12.48 -3.09
CA SER A 56 17.63 -13.10 -3.68
C SER A 56 18.84 -12.17 -3.72
N GLU A 57 20.04 -12.73 -3.90
CA GLU A 57 21.26 -11.93 -4.06
C GLU A 57 21.19 -10.94 -5.23
N LYS A 58 20.39 -11.25 -6.27
CA LYS A 58 20.16 -10.35 -7.41
C LYS A 58 19.34 -9.14 -6.99
N GLU A 59 18.19 -9.34 -6.34
CA GLU A 59 17.30 -8.27 -5.87
C GLU A 59 17.99 -7.39 -4.82
N ARG A 60 18.72 -7.99 -3.87
CA ARG A 60 19.55 -7.26 -2.89
C ARG A 60 20.60 -6.39 -3.57
N LYS A 61 21.16 -6.83 -4.71
CA LYS A 61 22.14 -6.08 -5.51
C LYS A 61 21.48 -5.01 -6.36
N GLU A 62 20.30 -5.25 -6.92
CA GLU A 62 19.53 -4.23 -7.66
C GLU A 62 19.14 -3.08 -6.71
N MET A 63 18.53 -3.39 -5.56
CA MET A 63 18.16 -2.39 -4.55
C MET A 63 19.38 -1.64 -3.95
N LYS A 64 20.58 -2.24 -3.97
CA LYS A 64 21.82 -1.56 -3.58
C LYS A 64 22.26 -0.48 -4.58
N ASN A 65 21.97 -0.69 -5.87
CA ASN A 65 22.46 0.13 -6.98
C ASN A 65 21.39 1.02 -7.62
N ILE A 66 20.13 0.94 -7.16
CA ILE A 66 19.05 1.87 -7.49
C ILE A 66 19.55 3.33 -7.44
N SER A 67 19.12 4.19 -8.37
CA SER A 67 19.50 5.61 -8.38
C SER A 67 18.68 6.42 -7.37
N ASP A 68 19.04 7.69 -7.19
CA ASP A 68 18.24 8.62 -6.37
C ASP A 68 17.08 9.23 -7.13
N GLU A 69 17.08 9.04 -8.46
CA GLU A 69 16.01 9.39 -9.39
C GLU A 69 14.92 8.30 -9.31
N ASP A 70 15.29 7.02 -9.41
CA ASP A 70 14.39 5.86 -9.20
C ASP A 70 13.73 5.80 -7.79
N LEU A 71 14.29 6.50 -6.80
CA LEU A 71 13.70 6.61 -5.44
C LEU A 71 12.74 7.81 -5.29
N LYS A 72 12.68 8.69 -6.31
CA LYS A 72 11.88 9.93 -6.35
C LYS A 72 10.83 9.92 -7.44
N GLU A 73 11.13 9.33 -8.59
CA GLU A 73 10.24 9.27 -9.76
C GLU A 73 9.42 7.98 -9.75
N ARG A 74 8.10 8.15 -9.93
CA ARG A 74 7.26 7.14 -10.56
C ARG A 74 7.14 7.58 -12.02
N ASP A 75 7.78 6.87 -12.93
CA ASP A 75 7.51 7.05 -14.36
C ASP A 75 6.10 6.52 -14.67
N ASP A 76 5.21 7.41 -15.13
CA ASP A 76 3.79 7.13 -15.41
C ASP A 76 3.55 6.30 -16.71
N GLU A 77 4.57 5.64 -17.29
CA GLU A 77 4.49 4.97 -18.62
C GLU A 77 4.83 3.46 -18.62
N ASP A 78 4.72 2.75 -17.49
CA ASP A 78 4.61 1.28 -17.50
C ASP A 78 3.67 0.77 -16.37
N ASP A 79 3.19 -0.47 -16.47
CA ASP A 79 2.06 -1.04 -15.70
C ASP A 79 2.33 -1.16 -14.18
N GLN A 80 2.23 -0.04 -13.44
CA GLN A 80 2.55 0.07 -12.01
C GLN A 80 1.49 0.83 -11.20
N SER A 81 0.41 0.12 -10.86
CA SER A 81 -0.60 0.58 -9.88
C SER A 81 -0.12 0.50 -8.42
N ASP A 82 1.17 0.75 -8.16
CA ASP A 82 1.81 0.37 -6.91
C ASP A 82 2.18 1.56 -6.04
N SER A 83 1.64 1.57 -4.82
CA SER A 83 1.88 2.52 -3.71
C SER A 83 1.12 3.86 -3.76
N ARG A 84 -0.17 3.88 -3.39
CA ARG A 84 -1.00 5.10 -3.18
C ARG A 84 -1.64 5.04 -1.78
N PRO A 85 -1.05 5.64 -0.73
CA PRO A 85 -1.23 5.11 0.63
C PRO A 85 -2.28 5.71 1.59
N GLU A 86 -3.01 6.81 1.33
CA GLU A 86 -4.18 7.18 2.19
C GLU A 86 -5.16 6.01 2.18
N LEU A 87 -5.28 5.40 0.99
CA LEU A 87 -6.02 4.18 0.71
C LEU A 87 -5.68 3.02 1.67
N MET A 88 -4.55 3.04 2.38
CA MET A 88 -4.22 2.07 3.43
C MET A 88 -4.77 2.42 4.83
N GLU A 89 -5.02 3.69 5.14
CA GLU A 89 -5.82 4.12 6.32
C GLU A 89 -7.33 4.27 5.98
N LYS A 90 -7.69 4.08 4.70
CA LYS A 90 -9.07 4.07 4.21
C LYS A 90 -9.77 2.72 4.40
N GLY A 91 -11.08 2.79 4.47
CA GLY A 91 -11.92 1.61 4.43
C GLY A 91 -12.03 0.99 3.03
N GLU A 92 -12.32 -0.30 2.98
CA GLU A 92 -12.58 -1.03 1.73
C GLU A 92 -14.05 -0.96 1.35
N HIS A 93 -14.33 -0.70 0.08
CA HIS A 93 -15.66 -0.68 -0.50
C HIS A 93 -15.84 -1.81 -1.51
N VAL A 94 -17.03 -2.40 -1.53
CA VAL A 94 -17.45 -3.40 -2.52
C VAL A 94 -18.56 -2.79 -3.38
N TYR A 95 -18.25 -2.45 -4.62
CA TYR A 95 -19.13 -1.81 -5.59
C TYR A 95 -19.60 -2.78 -6.68
N PRO A 96 -20.79 -2.58 -7.28
CA PRO A 96 -21.11 -3.20 -8.56
C PRO A 96 -20.19 -2.64 -9.66
N HIS A 97 -19.74 -3.51 -10.56
CA HIS A 97 -18.90 -3.20 -11.71
C HIS A 97 -19.51 -3.85 -12.97
N ASP A 98 -19.17 -3.37 -14.17
CA ASP A 98 -19.68 -3.94 -15.43
C ASP A 98 -19.33 -5.44 -15.56
N ASP A 99 -18.14 -5.82 -15.10
CA ASP A 99 -17.62 -7.20 -15.03
C ASP A 99 -17.88 -7.91 -13.67
N GLY A 100 -18.79 -7.42 -12.82
CA GLY A 100 -19.17 -8.08 -11.56
C GLY A 100 -19.10 -7.20 -10.31
N TRP A 101 -18.14 -7.48 -9.41
CA TRP A 101 -17.99 -6.82 -8.11
C TRP A 101 -16.57 -6.32 -7.88
N ALA A 102 -16.42 -5.00 -7.76
CA ALA A 102 -15.17 -4.30 -7.53
C ALA A 102 -14.88 -4.16 -6.03
N VAL A 103 -13.69 -4.56 -5.59
CA VAL A 103 -13.09 -4.19 -4.30
C VAL A 103 -12.22 -2.96 -4.51
N GLN A 104 -12.45 -1.90 -3.73
CA GLN A 104 -11.85 -0.59 -3.95
C GLN A 104 -11.71 0.15 -2.61
N ALA A 105 -10.52 0.64 -2.29
CA ALA A 105 -10.36 1.52 -1.12
C ALA A 105 -11.17 2.82 -1.28
N GLU A 106 -11.71 3.35 -0.18
CA GLU A 106 -12.42 4.62 -0.13
C GLU A 106 -11.55 5.74 -0.73
N ASP A 107 -12.13 6.57 -1.59
CA ASP A 107 -11.47 7.61 -2.41
C ASP A 107 -10.43 7.13 -3.45
N ALA A 108 -10.23 5.82 -3.64
CA ALA A 108 -9.43 5.31 -4.76
C ALA A 108 -10.11 5.60 -6.12
N LYS A 109 -9.31 5.85 -7.17
CA LYS A 109 -9.83 6.08 -8.54
C LYS A 109 -10.13 4.80 -9.32
N GLN A 110 -9.58 3.66 -8.90
CA GLN A 110 -9.68 2.37 -9.57
C GLN A 110 -9.87 1.25 -8.54
N PRO A 111 -10.52 0.14 -8.92
CA PRO A 111 -10.62 -1.04 -8.05
C PRO A 111 -9.25 -1.69 -7.83
N THR A 112 -9.03 -2.17 -6.61
CA THR A 112 -7.90 -3.04 -6.26
C THR A 112 -8.04 -4.42 -6.90
N GLN A 113 -9.28 -4.92 -7.04
CA GLN A 113 -9.59 -6.21 -7.67
C GLN A 113 -11.06 -6.26 -8.10
N VAL A 114 -11.40 -7.02 -9.14
CA VAL A 114 -12.78 -7.31 -9.57
C VAL A 114 -13.02 -8.81 -9.53
N PHE A 115 -14.23 -9.23 -9.14
CA PHE A 115 -14.66 -10.62 -9.00
C PHE A 115 -16.02 -10.84 -9.68
N ASP A 116 -16.26 -12.04 -10.23
CA ASP A 116 -17.57 -12.42 -10.75
C ASP A 116 -18.64 -12.52 -9.65
N ASP A 117 -18.29 -13.10 -8.49
CA ASP A 117 -19.23 -13.29 -7.38
C ASP A 117 -19.07 -12.27 -6.24
N LYS A 118 -20.22 -11.90 -5.65
CA LYS A 118 -20.27 -10.92 -4.58
C LYS A 118 -19.62 -11.41 -3.28
N GLN A 119 -19.76 -12.69 -2.95
CA GLN A 119 -19.22 -13.24 -1.71
C GLN A 119 -17.70 -13.18 -1.74
N GLU A 120 -17.06 -13.53 -2.85
CA GLU A 120 -15.60 -13.47 -3.03
C GLU A 120 -15.08 -12.03 -2.85
N ALA A 121 -15.74 -11.04 -3.48
CA ALA A 121 -15.40 -9.63 -3.28
C ALA A 121 -15.56 -9.18 -1.82
N ILE A 122 -16.61 -9.62 -1.12
CA ILE A 122 -16.82 -9.31 0.31
C ILE A 122 -15.75 -9.97 1.19
N GLU A 123 -15.37 -11.22 0.92
CA GLU A 123 -14.34 -11.94 1.67
C GLU A 123 -12.98 -11.26 1.49
N ARG A 124 -12.61 -10.90 0.25
CA ARG A 124 -11.37 -10.17 -0.03
C ARG A 124 -11.33 -8.78 0.62
N ALA A 125 -12.40 -7.99 0.49
CA ALA A 125 -12.49 -6.68 1.12
C ALA A 125 -12.49 -6.76 2.66
N THR A 126 -13.09 -7.81 3.24
CA THR A 126 -13.04 -8.09 4.69
C THR A 126 -11.62 -8.37 5.17
N GLU A 127 -10.84 -9.15 4.42
CA GLU A 127 -9.45 -9.45 4.76
C GLU A 127 -8.57 -8.18 4.76
N ILE A 128 -8.72 -7.35 3.71
CA ILE A 128 -7.95 -6.11 3.57
C ILE A 128 -8.34 -5.09 4.66
N ALA A 129 -9.64 -4.86 4.90
CA ALA A 129 -10.10 -3.92 5.93
C ALA A 129 -9.68 -4.34 7.35
N LYS A 130 -9.63 -5.66 7.65
CA LYS A 130 -9.06 -6.17 8.90
C LYS A 130 -7.57 -5.92 9.01
N LYS A 131 -6.80 -6.16 7.94
CA LYS A 131 -5.34 -5.96 7.93
C LYS A 131 -4.97 -4.48 8.07
N LYS A 132 -5.82 -3.58 7.57
CA LYS A 132 -5.67 -2.12 7.67
C LYS A 132 -6.16 -1.54 9.00
N GLU A 133 -6.90 -2.31 9.80
CA GLU A 133 -7.62 -1.85 11.01
C GLU A 133 -8.67 -0.76 10.72
N THR A 134 -9.35 -0.84 9.55
CA THR A 134 -10.30 0.18 9.05
C THR A 134 -11.73 -0.36 8.93
N HIS A 135 -12.56 0.17 8.03
CA HIS A 135 -13.94 -0.28 7.79
C HIS A 135 -14.17 -0.93 6.43
N LEU A 136 -15.15 -1.83 6.36
CA LEU A 136 -15.73 -2.38 5.13
C LEU A 136 -17.09 -1.73 4.85
N VAL A 137 -17.34 -1.33 3.61
CA VAL A 137 -18.65 -0.90 3.10
C VAL A 137 -19.05 -1.76 1.90
N VAL A 138 -20.15 -2.49 2.01
CA VAL A 138 -20.70 -3.29 0.92
C VAL A 138 -21.87 -2.54 0.29
N HIS A 139 -21.79 -2.23 -1.00
CA HIS A 139 -22.88 -1.63 -1.78
C HIS A 139 -23.77 -2.72 -2.40
N LYS A 140 -24.99 -2.36 -2.82
CA LYS A 140 -25.88 -3.19 -3.65
C LYS A 140 -25.68 -2.84 -5.13
N ALA A 141 -26.34 -3.58 -6.02
CA ALA A 141 -26.37 -3.30 -7.46
C ALA A 141 -27.01 -1.96 -7.83
N ASP A 142 -27.81 -1.35 -6.94
CA ASP A 142 -28.36 0.02 -7.09
C ASP A 142 -27.41 1.12 -6.54
N GLY A 143 -26.19 0.76 -6.14
CA GLY A 143 -25.20 1.65 -5.52
C GLY A 143 -25.47 1.98 -4.04
N SER A 144 -26.63 1.63 -3.48
CA SER A 144 -26.94 1.91 -2.07
C SER A 144 -26.13 1.03 -1.11
N VAL A 145 -25.81 1.56 0.08
CA VAL A 145 -25.09 0.78 1.10
C VAL A 145 -25.97 -0.37 1.60
N GLN A 146 -25.44 -1.59 1.55
CA GLN A 146 -26.04 -2.81 2.09
C GLN A 146 -25.58 -3.10 3.52
N LYS A 147 -24.28 -2.94 3.79
CA LYS A 147 -23.65 -3.25 5.08
C LYS A 147 -22.44 -2.34 5.31
N LYS A 148 -22.23 -1.89 6.54
CA LYS A 148 -20.95 -1.33 7.00
C LYS A 148 -20.46 -2.14 8.22
N GLN A 149 -19.17 -2.40 8.32
CA GLN A 149 -18.53 -3.07 9.45
C GLN A 149 -17.17 -2.43 9.70
N SER A 150 -16.84 -2.05 10.94
CA SER A 150 -15.53 -1.51 11.31
C SER A 150 -14.69 -2.59 12.00
N TYR A 151 -13.37 -2.47 11.88
CA TYR A 151 -12.36 -3.36 12.45
C TYR A 151 -11.30 -2.59 13.27
N ASP A 152 -11.48 -1.28 13.44
CA ASP A 152 -10.73 -0.45 14.39
C ASP A 152 -10.89 -1.03 15.82
N GLU A 153 -9.79 -1.34 16.51
CA GLU A 153 -9.84 -1.83 17.91
C GLU A 153 -10.30 -0.72 18.90
N VAL A 154 -10.91 -1.16 20.02
CA VAL A 154 -11.61 -0.32 21.01
C VAL A 154 -10.89 -0.32 22.37
#